data_AF-Q2JF88-F1
#
_entry.id   AF-Q2JF88-F1
#
_cell.length_a   1.000
_cell.length_b   1.000
_cell.length_c   1.000
_cell.angle_alpha   90.00
_cell.angle_beta   90.00
_cell.angle_gamma   90.00
#
_symmetry.space_group_name_H-M   'P 1'
#
loop_
_entity.id
_entity.type
_entity.pdbx_description
1 polymer ?
#
loop_
_entity_poly.entity_id
_entity_poly.type
_entity_poly.pdbx_seq_one_letter_code
_entity_poly.pdbx_strand_id
1 'polypeptide(L)'
;MSASPGVAGTARLISMERAARLTAVVTHEGDWYVARALEVEVTSQGASVEESLANLREALELYFEDQPFPVTAADGPIVAPLDIRLSA
;
A
#
# COMPACT_ATOMS: atom_id res chain seq x y z
N MET A 1 -14.75 36.36 -40.86
CA MET A 1 -14.83 36.36 -39.39
C MET A 1 -14.92 34.91 -38.92
N SER A 2 -13.78 34.34 -38.53
CA SER A 2 -13.67 32.97 -38.00
C SER A 2 -13.96 33.00 -36.50
N ALA A 3 -14.99 32.30 -36.06
CA ALA A 3 -15.17 32.03 -34.63
C ALA A 3 -14.24 30.88 -34.24
N SER A 4 -13.24 31.17 -33.40
CA SER A 4 -12.45 30.14 -32.71
C SER A 4 -13.28 29.56 -31.55
N PRO A 5 -13.42 28.23 -31.41
CA PRO A 5 -13.97 27.66 -30.20
C PRO A 5 -12.95 27.79 -29.07
N GLY A 6 -13.39 28.37 -27.95
CA GLY A 6 -12.61 28.54 -26.74
C GLY A 6 -12.08 27.21 -26.22
N VAL A 7 -10.81 27.21 -25.82
CA VAL A 7 -10.16 26.10 -25.14
C VAL A 7 -10.92 25.81 -23.86
N ALA A 8 -11.56 24.64 -23.83
CA ALA A 8 -12.19 24.09 -22.65
C ALA A 8 -11.18 24.09 -21.50
N GLY A 9 -11.52 24.82 -20.44
CA GLY A 9 -10.78 24.79 -19.18
C GLY A 9 -10.56 23.35 -18.78
N THR A 10 -9.29 22.98 -18.64
CA THR A 10 -8.87 21.65 -18.24
C THR A 10 -9.32 21.46 -16.80
N ALA A 11 -10.55 20.97 -16.64
CA ALA A 11 -11.04 20.43 -15.38
C ALA A 11 -10.08 19.33 -14.96
N ARG A 12 -9.13 19.65 -14.09
CA ARG A 12 -8.22 18.63 -13.55
C ARG A 12 -8.97 17.90 -12.46
N LEU A 13 -9.53 16.77 -12.89
CA LEU A 13 -9.94 15.58 -12.13
C LEU A 13 -10.38 15.82 -10.68
N ILE A 14 -11.69 15.80 -10.54
CA ILE A 14 -12.43 15.34 -9.37
C ILE A 14 -11.71 14.11 -8.80
N SER A 15 -11.44 14.13 -7.50
CA SER A 15 -10.83 13.07 -6.70
C SER A 15 -11.29 11.67 -7.15
N MET A 16 -10.43 10.95 -7.87
CA MET A 16 -10.61 9.50 -8.01
C MET A 16 -10.30 8.90 -6.65
N GLU A 17 -11.24 8.16 -6.06
CA GLU A 17 -10.94 7.26 -4.96
C GLU A 17 -9.79 6.35 -5.41
N ARG A 18 -8.58 6.59 -4.84
CA ARG A 18 -7.40 5.81 -5.19
C ARG A 18 -7.42 4.56 -4.33
N ALA A 19 -8.00 3.50 -4.88
CA ALA A 19 -7.95 2.18 -4.25
C ALA A 19 -6.69 1.45 -4.68
N ALA A 20 -6.07 0.77 -3.73
CA ALA A 20 -4.92 -0.06 -3.99
C ALA A 20 -4.81 -1.23 -3.04
N ARG A 21 -4.06 -2.23 -3.49
CA ARG A 21 -3.84 -3.47 -2.78
C ARG A 21 -2.36 -3.61 -2.47
N LEU A 22 -2.03 -3.78 -1.21
CA LEU A 22 -0.69 -4.06 -0.74
C LEU A 22 -0.69 -5.42 -0.03
N THR A 23 0.49 -6.00 0.10
CA THR A 23 0.68 -7.29 0.75
C THR A 23 1.31 -7.07 2.10
N ALA A 24 0.67 -7.58 3.16
CA ALA A 24 1.20 -7.50 4.51
C ALA A 24 1.66 -8.89 5.01
N VAL A 25 2.80 -8.91 5.72
CA VAL A 25 3.27 -10.08 6.48
C VAL A 25 3.09 -9.79 7.96
N VAL A 26 2.46 -10.71 8.68
CA VAL A 26 2.26 -10.62 10.13
C VAL A 26 3.12 -11.67 10.83
N THR A 27 3.86 -11.24 11.84
CA THR A 27 4.68 -12.11 12.70
C THR A 27 4.34 -11.86 14.16
N HIS A 28 4.44 -12.90 14.99
CA HIS A 28 4.33 -12.77 16.44
C HIS A 28 5.71 -12.54 17.05
N GLU A 29 5.93 -11.35 17.62
CA GLU A 29 7.21 -10.92 18.21
C GLU A 29 6.98 -10.52 19.68
N GLY A 30 7.43 -11.37 20.60
CA GLY A 30 7.20 -11.15 22.03
C GLY A 30 5.71 -11.20 22.35
N ASP A 31 5.17 -10.10 22.88
CA ASP A 31 3.76 -9.95 23.26
C ASP A 31 2.90 -9.31 22.15
N TRP A 32 3.48 -9.02 20.98
CA TRP A 32 2.83 -8.25 19.92
C TRP A 32 2.74 -9.01 18.60
N TYR A 33 1.69 -8.73 17.84
CA TYR A 33 1.64 -9.02 16.40
C TYR A 33 2.20 -7.81 15.65
N VAL A 34 3.23 -8.04 14.84
CA VAL A 34 3.90 -7.02 14.01
C VAL A 34 3.52 -7.25 12.55
N ALA A 35 2.87 -6.27 11.94
CA ALA A 35 2.43 -6.28 10.55
C ALA A 35 3.33 -5.37 9.70
N ARG A 36 3.88 -5.91 8.61
CA ARG A 36 4.81 -5.23 7.71
C ARG A 36 4.28 -5.24 6.27
N ALA A 37 4.26 -4.09 5.61
CA ALA A 37 3.99 -4.02 4.18
C ALA A 37 5.20 -4.55 3.39
N LEU A 38 4.96 -5.27 2.28
CA LEU A 38 6.03 -5.79 1.42
C LEU A 38 6.53 -4.76 0.41
N GLU A 39 5.65 -3.85 -0.02
CA GLU A 39 5.93 -2.91 -1.10
C GLU A 39 6.53 -1.58 -0.61
N VAL A 40 6.43 -1.28 0.69
CA VAL A 40 6.94 -0.05 1.32
C VAL A 40 7.46 -0.34 2.73
N GLU A 41 8.38 0.49 3.21
CA GLU A 41 8.98 0.39 4.55
C GLU A 41 8.03 0.92 5.65
N VAL A 42 6.79 0.43 5.66
CA VAL A 42 5.78 0.76 6.68
C VAL A 42 5.46 -0.48 7.49
N THR A 43 5.51 -0.31 8.81
CA THR A 43 5.27 -1.36 9.81
C THR A 43 4.35 -0.81 10.88
N SER A 44 3.47 -1.67 11.41
CA SER A 44 2.68 -1.37 12.59
C SER A 44 2.53 -2.61 13.46
N GLN A 45 1.92 -2.48 14.64
CA GLN A 45 1.75 -3.58 15.59
C GLN A 45 0.41 -3.50 16.32
N GLY A 46 -0.03 -4.62 16.90
CA GLY A 46 -1.26 -4.72 17.69
C GLY A 46 -1.26 -5.96 18.59
N ALA A 47 -2.16 -6.01 19.58
CA ALA A 47 -2.31 -7.14 20.50
C ALA A 47 -2.98 -8.36 19.83
N SER A 48 -3.57 -8.17 18.64
CA SER A 48 -4.05 -9.24 17.76
C SER A 48 -3.58 -9.04 16.31
N VAL A 49 -3.74 -10.08 15.50
CA VAL A 49 -3.50 -10.00 14.04
C VAL A 49 -4.37 -8.89 13.43
N GLU A 50 -5.65 -8.86 13.77
CA GLU A 50 -6.63 -7.88 13.26
C GLU A 50 -6.25 -6.46 13.64
N GLU A 51 -5.86 -6.23 14.90
CA GLU A 51 -5.43 -4.91 15.38
C GLU A 51 -4.15 -4.47 14.66
N SER A 52 -3.16 -5.35 14.52
CA SER A 52 -1.91 -5.02 13.82
C SER A 52 -2.15 -4.62 12.36
N LEU A 53 -3.10 -5.28 11.68
CA LEU A 53 -3.49 -4.97 10.30
C LEU A 53 -4.32 -3.68 10.20
N ALA A 54 -5.19 -3.39 11.16
CA ALA A 54 -5.91 -2.13 11.22
C ALA A 54 -4.95 -0.96 11.42
N ASN A 55 -4.02 -1.07 12.37
CA ASN A 55 -3.01 -0.05 12.62
C ASN A 55 -2.05 0.11 11.42
N LEU A 56 -1.73 -0.97 10.71
CA LEU A 56 -0.92 -0.90 9.48
C LEU A 56 -1.68 -0.18 8.36
N ARG A 57 -2.98 -0.42 8.21
CA ARG A 57 -3.83 0.28 7.23
C ARG A 57 -3.79 1.79 7.45
N GLU A 58 -4.03 2.25 8.68
CA GLU A 58 -4.00 3.68 9.00
C GLU A 58 -2.63 4.29 8.70
N ALA A 59 -1.54 3.60 9.07
CA ALA A 59 -0.18 4.06 8.77
C ALA A 59 0.09 4.16 7.25
N LEU A 60 -0.43 3.22 6.45
CA LEU A 60 -0.30 3.25 4.99
C LEU A 60 -1.15 4.35 4.35
N GLU A 61 -2.38 4.56 4.84
CA GLU A 61 -3.24 5.64 4.36
C GLU A 61 -2.59 7.01 4.59
N LEU A 62 -1.98 7.22 5.77
CA LEU A 62 -1.19 8.41 6.07
C LEU A 62 0.08 8.51 5.20
N TYR A 63 0.79 7.40 4.98
CA TYR A 63 1.99 7.36 4.15
C TYR A 63 1.73 7.82 2.70
N PHE A 64 0.56 7.47 2.14
CA PHE A 64 0.19 7.80 0.76
C PHE A 64 -0.67 9.06 0.59
N GLU A 65 -1.02 9.76 1.67
CA GLU A 65 -1.91 10.95 1.63
C GLU A 65 -1.44 11.99 0.59
N ASP A 66 -0.13 12.28 0.57
CA ASP A 66 0.49 13.27 -0.31
C ASP A 66 1.39 12.66 -1.42
N GLN A 67 1.42 11.32 -1.53
CA GLN A 67 2.31 10.64 -2.46
C GLN A 67 1.55 10.01 -3.66
N PRO A 68 2.16 9.97 -4.86
CA PRO A 68 1.59 9.19 -5.95
C PRO A 68 1.52 7.72 -5.54
N PHE A 69 0.30 7.19 -5.46
CA PHE A 69 0.07 5.80 -5.12
C PHE A 69 0.80 4.88 -6.12
N PRO A 70 1.59 3.88 -5.68
CA PRO A 70 2.23 2.94 -6.59
C PRO A 70 1.14 2.21 -7.37
N VAL A 71 1.11 2.41 -8.68
CA VAL A 71 0.25 1.63 -9.57
C VAL A 71 0.64 0.17 -9.39
N THR A 72 -0.17 -0.59 -8.68
CA THR A 72 0.05 -2.02 -8.53
C THR A 72 -0.09 -2.66 -9.89
N ALA A 73 0.94 -3.38 -10.34
CA ALA A 73 0.81 -4.35 -11.42
C ALA A 73 -0.41 -5.23 -11.12
N ALA A 74 -1.20 -5.55 -12.15
CA ALA A 74 -2.48 -6.25 -12.02
C ALA A 74 -2.36 -7.58 -11.24
N ASP A 75 -1.16 -8.13 -11.16
CA ASP A 75 -0.79 -9.33 -10.44
C ASP A 75 0.21 -8.93 -9.34
N GLY A 76 -0.24 -8.86 -8.08
CA GLY A 76 0.62 -8.51 -6.93
C GLY A 76 1.82 -9.46 -6.74
N PRO A 77 2.67 -9.26 -5.72
CA PRO A 77 3.84 -10.10 -5.53
C PRO A 77 3.45 -11.57 -5.28
N ILE A 78 4.23 -12.50 -5.86
CA ILE A 78 4.13 -13.92 -5.50
C ILE A 78 4.85 -14.13 -4.17
N VAL A 79 4.11 -14.47 -3.13
CA VAL A 79 4.66 -14.82 -1.80
C VAL A 79 4.79 -16.34 -1.72
N ALA A 80 6.01 -16.84 -1.49
CA ALA A 80 6.28 -18.27 -1.39
C ALA A 80 7.39 -18.58 -0.36
N PRO A 81 7.29 -19.70 0.37
CA PRO A 81 8.40 -20.19 1.19
C PRO A 81 9.56 -20.67 0.31
N LEU A 82 10.80 -20.51 0.79
CA LEU A 82 12.02 -20.99 0.12
C LEU A 82 12.94 -21.66 1.13
N ASP A 83 13.20 -22.95 0.94
CA ASP A 83 14.15 -23.70 1.76
C ASP A 83 15.59 -23.48 1.28
N ILE A 84 16.51 -23.24 2.21
CA ILE A 84 17.95 -23.10 1.92
C ILE A 84 18.76 -24.19 2.62
N ARG A 85 19.93 -24.51 2.07
CA ARG A 85 20.91 -25.40 2.72
C ARG A 85 22.04 -24.55 3.30
N LEU A 86 22.38 -24.82 4.56
CA LEU A 86 23.51 -24.19 5.23
C LEU A 86 24.69 -25.16 5.23
N SER A 87 25.85 -24.72 4.77
CA SER A 87 27.12 -25.43 4.96
C SER A 87 27.72 -25.00 6.30
N ALA A 88 28.00 -25.99 7.16
CA ALA A 88 28.72 -25.81 8.41
C ALA A 88 30.23 -25.57 8.17
#